data_AF-A0A2F0A646-F1
#
_entry.id   AF-A0A2F0A646-F1
#
_cell.length_a   1.000
_cell.length_b   1.000
_cell.length_c   1.000
_cell.angle_alpha   90.00
_cell.angle_beta   90.00
_cell.angle_gamma   90.00
#
_symmetry.space_group_name_H-M   'P 1'
#
loop_
_entity.id
_entity.type
_entity.pdbx_description
1 polymer ?
#
loop_
_entity_poly.entity_id
_entity_poly.type
_entity_poly.pdbx_seq_one_letter_code
_entity_poly.pdbx_strand_id
1 'polypeptide(L)'
;MESKKTGSTNALNSQFEVVIGHVTCRIFIAIFIIIITIPPIYRNAFDVSSYFDNKSTDQTSSAAPILKIFKKQKGLSLKDHFNDFEKNLESAIFIEPPRKIIQSCLSLGPLKEGNRKTIIGEEGWLFFRNALSALTGYGPLKEEPDFVNKDPNIKRGNSPLSIIKEFAQQLDDFGTHLILVNIPSKAMIYPDKISKNLESPIRHPDAQKFFADLKSVPNLDVLDLTDPLFKLRNKIQVFLKQDTHWTPQGMEESAKMIASHIHSMGFNFEKTQIGYQKKEERSGYGDLVENLKISHGFEKELVTAHPVQGSTKDINSEIILLGDSFTNIYSSNTSLGWGKEAGLPEHLAINLGAPLDVISINGGGATEVRKKLAQRRGSAIQMRNKKIMIWAITSRDLFQSASQRHETGIRWNTVKFNELDPKKESPSSSIIVRARLTKKPNIPNPQLTTYKDLLYGSDYEIIEKIAGEINDENGKIAVLNWAFKNRKINPSAEYALGREAIIELVPFEEMKELQTLEQIYDGDIFDLYWELPKNSDEKPEINQINARNAGFRHKIALITSGVFSIIIFLGTRFIPKHNF
;
A
#
# COMPACT_ATOMS: atom_id res chain seq x y z
N MET A 1 -60.90 49.66 17.23
CA MET A 1 -60.79 48.24 16.86
C MET A 1 -60.41 48.21 15.41
N GLU A 2 -59.09 48.23 15.15
CA GLU A 2 -58.29 47.04 14.84
C GLU A 2 -58.54 46.60 13.38
N SER A 3 -57.57 46.29 12.54
CA SER A 3 -56.11 46.38 12.56
C SER A 3 -55.64 46.02 11.14
N LYS A 4 -54.68 46.78 10.63
CA LYS A 4 -53.71 46.45 9.57
C LYS A 4 -53.31 44.95 9.46
N LYS A 5 -53.08 44.50 8.22
CA LYS A 5 -51.80 43.92 7.69
C LYS A 5 -52.03 43.35 6.28
N THR A 6 -51.60 44.03 5.21
CA THR A 6 -50.34 43.77 4.47
C THR A 6 -50.10 42.30 4.14
N GLY A 7 -50.46 41.88 2.92
CA GLY A 7 -49.99 40.66 2.27
C GLY A 7 -49.12 41.00 1.06
N SER A 8 -47.94 41.55 1.33
CA SER A 8 -46.80 41.53 0.40
C SER A 8 -45.86 40.42 0.90
N THR A 9 -45.11 39.82 -0.02
CA THR A 9 -44.10 38.75 0.12
C THR A 9 -44.64 37.32 0.14
N ASN A 10 -44.70 36.70 -1.05
CA ASN A 10 -44.37 35.28 -1.27
C ASN A 10 -44.28 34.94 -2.78
N ALA A 11 -43.53 35.74 -3.53
CA ALA A 11 -43.16 35.43 -4.92
C ALA A 11 -41.66 35.12 -4.99
N LEU A 12 -41.20 34.13 -4.22
CA LEU A 12 -39.85 33.58 -4.27
C LEU A 12 -39.87 32.26 -3.50
N ASN A 13 -40.21 31.18 -4.21
CA ASN A 13 -39.87 29.78 -3.95
C ASN A 13 -40.80 28.90 -4.79
N SER A 14 -40.62 28.89 -6.12
CA SER A 14 -41.00 27.70 -6.88
C SER A 14 -40.02 26.59 -6.48
N GLN A 15 -40.33 25.92 -5.37
CA GLN A 15 -39.68 24.68 -4.99
C GLN A 15 -39.78 23.75 -6.20
N PHE A 16 -38.65 23.21 -6.65
CA PHE A 16 -38.65 22.07 -7.55
C PHE A 16 -39.34 20.92 -6.80
N GLU A 17 -40.66 20.79 -6.91
CA GLU A 17 -41.36 19.59 -6.48
C GLU A 17 -40.93 18.46 -7.42
N VAL A 18 -40.08 17.58 -6.90
CA VAL A 18 -39.75 16.32 -7.58
C VAL A 18 -40.99 15.45 -7.52
N VAL A 19 -41.85 15.54 -8.54
CA VAL A 19 -43.06 14.72 -8.66
C VAL A 19 -42.66 13.32 -9.13
N ILE A 20 -42.47 12.40 -8.18
CA ILE A 20 -42.22 10.99 -8.46
C ILE A 20 -43.58 10.29 -8.66
N GLY A 21 -43.83 9.76 -9.86
CA GLY A 21 -45.06 9.03 -10.14
C GLY A 21 -45.26 7.81 -9.23
N HIS A 22 -46.51 7.47 -8.92
CA HIS A 22 -46.85 6.39 -7.97
C HIS A 22 -46.23 5.03 -8.33
N VAL A 23 -46.05 4.72 -9.61
CA VAL A 23 -45.40 3.49 -10.07
C VAL A 23 -43.91 3.50 -9.70
N THR A 24 -43.22 4.61 -10.01
CA THR A 24 -41.81 4.82 -9.67
C THR A 24 -41.60 4.77 -8.15
N CYS A 25 -42.50 5.38 -7.37
CA CYS A 25 -42.47 5.32 -5.92
C CYS A 25 -42.61 3.88 -5.38
N ARG A 26 -43.57 3.10 -5.91
CA ARG A 26 -43.71 1.67 -5.55
C ARG A 26 -42.48 0.84 -5.92
N ILE A 27 -41.86 1.12 -7.06
CA ILE A 27 -40.62 0.47 -7.48
C ILE A 27 -39.49 0.81 -6.50
N PHE A 28 -39.30 2.08 -6.13
CA PHE A 28 -38.28 2.47 -5.16
C PHE A 28 -38.52 1.86 -3.78
N ILE A 29 -39.76 1.80 -3.31
CA ILE A 29 -40.12 1.13 -2.05
C ILE A 29 -39.80 -0.37 -2.13
N ALA A 30 -40.16 -1.04 -3.23
CA ALA A 30 -39.85 -2.45 -3.41
C ALA A 30 -38.34 -2.70 -3.44
N ILE A 31 -37.58 -1.88 -4.19
CA ILE A 31 -36.12 -1.94 -4.24
C ILE A 31 -35.52 -1.71 -2.84
N PHE A 32 -36.00 -0.72 -2.10
CA PHE A 32 -35.53 -0.43 -0.75
C PHE A 32 -35.77 -1.60 0.20
N ILE A 33 -36.99 -2.16 0.20
CA ILE A 33 -37.33 -3.35 1.01
C ILE A 33 -36.42 -4.53 0.65
N ILE A 34 -36.17 -4.76 -0.64
CA ILE A 34 -35.28 -5.81 -1.11
C ILE A 34 -33.84 -5.58 -0.61
N ILE A 35 -33.33 -4.35 -0.71
CA ILE A 35 -31.98 -3.97 -0.26
C ILE A 35 -31.79 -4.23 1.25
N ILE A 36 -32.78 -3.94 2.08
CA ILE A 36 -32.65 -4.12 3.54
C ILE A 36 -32.93 -5.56 3.99
N THR A 37 -33.69 -6.35 3.23
CA THR A 37 -34.15 -7.69 3.67
C THR A 37 -33.23 -8.82 3.15
N ILE A 38 -32.67 -8.68 1.95
CA ILE A 38 -31.81 -9.72 1.36
C ILE A 38 -30.52 -9.96 2.15
N PRO A 39 -29.73 -8.94 2.57
CA PRO A 39 -28.47 -9.18 3.27
C PRO A 39 -28.63 -9.96 4.59
N PRO A 40 -29.62 -9.66 5.46
CA PRO A 40 -29.91 -10.48 6.64
C PRO A 40 -30.32 -11.92 6.31
N ILE A 41 -31.15 -12.13 5.28
CA ILE A 41 -31.57 -13.47 4.85
C ILE A 41 -30.37 -14.27 4.34
N TYR A 42 -29.54 -13.66 3.49
CA TYR A 42 -28.34 -14.28 2.94
C TYR A 42 -27.35 -14.67 4.04
N ARG A 43 -27.11 -13.78 5.01
CA ARG A 43 -26.30 -14.07 6.20
C ARG A 43 -26.84 -15.29 6.96
N ASN A 44 -28.13 -15.30 7.28
CA ASN A 44 -28.74 -16.40 8.02
C ASN A 44 -28.63 -17.73 7.24
N ALA A 45 -28.85 -17.70 5.93
CA ALA A 45 -28.68 -18.88 5.08
C ALA A 45 -27.23 -19.39 5.05
N PHE A 46 -26.25 -18.48 4.95
CA PHE A 46 -24.83 -18.83 5.01
C PHE A 46 -24.47 -19.45 6.37
N ASP A 47 -24.87 -18.83 7.47
CA ASP A 47 -24.56 -19.29 8.82
C ASP A 47 -25.18 -20.67 9.09
N VAL A 48 -26.44 -20.88 8.70
CA VAL A 48 -27.12 -22.18 8.78
C VAL A 48 -26.39 -23.23 7.94
N SER A 49 -25.98 -22.90 6.71
CA SER A 49 -25.21 -23.84 5.87
C SER A 49 -23.85 -24.20 6.50
N SER A 50 -23.17 -23.22 7.10
CA SER A 50 -21.88 -23.43 7.74
C SER A 50 -21.99 -24.25 9.02
N TYR A 51 -23.11 -24.14 9.74
CA TYR A 51 -23.43 -24.96 10.92
C TYR A 51 -23.62 -26.43 10.55
N PHE A 52 -24.26 -26.71 9.42
CA PHE A 52 -24.43 -28.09 8.94
C PHE A 52 -23.13 -28.70 8.40
N ASP A 53 -22.21 -27.90 7.87
CA ASP A 53 -20.88 -28.34 7.41
C ASP A 53 -19.90 -28.62 8.58
N ASN A 54 -19.95 -27.84 9.67
CA ASN A 54 -18.98 -27.90 10.78
C ASN A 54 -19.40 -28.88 11.90
N LYS A 55 -19.94 -30.05 11.57
CA LYS A 55 -20.42 -31.03 12.56
C LYS A 55 -19.32 -31.74 13.38
N SER A 56 -18.09 -31.22 13.39
CA SER A 56 -16.97 -31.72 14.19
C SER A 56 -16.08 -30.57 14.68
N THR A 57 -16.51 -29.86 15.72
CA THR A 57 -15.73 -29.51 16.92
C THR A 57 -16.45 -28.43 17.71
N ASP A 58 -16.85 -28.82 18.91
CA ASP A 58 -17.15 -28.04 20.12
C ASP A 58 -18.22 -26.94 20.18
N GLN A 59 -18.82 -26.97 21.37
CA GLN A 59 -20.07 -26.38 21.79
C GLN A 59 -20.00 -24.84 21.93
N THR A 60 -21.18 -24.22 21.80
CA THR A 60 -21.52 -22.80 22.09
C THR A 60 -21.45 -21.78 20.94
N SER A 61 -22.09 -22.08 19.80
CA SER A 61 -22.44 -21.05 18.81
C SER A 61 -23.96 -20.91 18.69
N SER A 62 -24.52 -19.83 19.27
CA SER A 62 -25.96 -19.58 19.24
C SER A 62 -26.49 -19.32 17.82
N ALA A 63 -27.61 -19.95 17.48
CA ALA A 63 -28.24 -20.08 16.16
C ALA A 63 -28.73 -18.80 15.44
N ALA A 64 -28.33 -17.60 15.87
CA ALA A 64 -28.59 -16.36 15.11
C ALA A 64 -27.64 -15.25 15.56
N PRO A 65 -26.59 -14.91 14.80
CA PRO A 65 -25.63 -13.91 15.21
C PRO A 65 -26.14 -12.46 15.15
N ILE A 66 -27.34 -12.20 14.61
CA ILE A 66 -28.03 -10.92 14.86
C ILE A 66 -28.33 -10.72 16.35
N LEU A 67 -28.51 -11.80 17.12
CA LEU A 67 -28.65 -11.72 18.57
C LEU A 67 -27.33 -11.33 19.26
N LYS A 68 -26.17 -11.42 18.59
CA LYS A 68 -24.89 -10.97 19.17
C LYS A 68 -24.85 -9.46 19.37
N ILE A 69 -25.54 -8.67 18.53
CA ILE A 69 -25.65 -7.22 18.77
C ILE A 69 -26.35 -6.93 20.11
N PHE A 70 -27.30 -7.77 20.49
CA PHE A 70 -28.07 -7.66 21.74
C PHE A 70 -27.43 -8.42 22.91
N LYS A 71 -26.41 -9.25 22.67
CA LYS A 71 -25.67 -10.00 23.70
C LYS A 71 -24.35 -9.33 24.02
N LYS A 72 -24.44 -8.19 24.70
CA LYS A 72 -23.27 -7.46 25.23
C LYS A 72 -22.49 -8.36 26.19
N GLN A 73 -21.18 -8.53 25.96
CA GLN A 73 -20.31 -9.23 26.89
C GLN A 73 -20.17 -8.45 28.21
N LYS A 74 -20.20 -9.16 29.34
CA LYS A 74 -20.03 -8.54 30.68
C LYS A 74 -18.66 -7.86 30.76
N GLY A 75 -18.62 -6.59 31.16
CA GLY A 75 -17.39 -5.81 31.36
C GLY A 75 -16.97 -4.91 30.19
N LEU A 76 -17.52 -5.07 28.99
CA LEU A 76 -17.25 -4.19 27.85
C LEU A 76 -18.10 -2.92 27.89
N SER A 77 -17.62 -1.81 27.30
CA SER A 77 -18.48 -0.64 27.07
C SER A 77 -19.47 -0.91 25.92
N LEU A 78 -20.55 -0.14 25.81
CA LEU A 78 -21.49 -0.31 24.69
C LEU A 78 -20.85 0.09 23.35
N LYS A 79 -19.99 1.12 23.38
CA LYS A 79 -19.22 1.57 22.22
C LYS A 79 -18.28 0.48 21.72
N ASP A 80 -17.53 -0.15 22.63
CA ASP A 80 -16.58 -1.21 22.26
C ASP A 80 -17.31 -2.45 21.74
N HIS A 81 -18.46 -2.80 22.35
CA HIS A 81 -19.30 -3.89 21.86
C HIS A 81 -19.81 -3.66 20.43
N PHE A 82 -20.28 -2.44 20.11
CA PHE A 82 -20.70 -2.13 18.74
C PHE A 82 -19.53 -2.09 17.76
N ASN A 83 -18.40 -1.50 18.15
CA ASN A 83 -17.18 -1.49 17.33
C ASN A 83 -16.68 -2.92 17.05
N ASP A 84 -16.70 -3.80 18.05
CA ASP A 84 -16.30 -5.19 17.89
C ASP A 84 -17.30 -5.96 17.02
N PHE A 85 -18.60 -5.70 17.18
CA PHE A 85 -19.62 -6.27 16.30
C PHE A 85 -19.40 -5.84 14.84
N GLU A 86 -19.15 -4.55 14.59
CA GLU A 86 -18.86 -4.01 13.26
C GLU A 86 -17.58 -4.61 12.66
N LYS A 87 -16.48 -4.63 13.41
CA LYS A 87 -15.21 -5.25 12.96
C LYS A 87 -15.40 -6.72 12.59
N ASN A 88 -16.11 -7.48 13.43
CA ASN A 88 -16.39 -8.89 13.17
C ASN A 88 -17.25 -9.08 11.91
N LEU A 89 -18.19 -8.17 11.68
CA LEU A 89 -19.02 -8.17 10.48
C LEU A 89 -18.16 -7.87 9.24
N GLU A 90 -17.34 -6.81 9.27
CA GLU A 90 -16.44 -6.45 8.16
C GLU A 90 -15.48 -7.57 7.76
N SER A 91 -15.05 -8.42 8.70
CA SER A 91 -14.18 -9.57 8.44
C SER A 91 -14.91 -10.88 8.09
N ALA A 92 -16.25 -10.90 8.09
CA ALA A 92 -17.00 -12.13 7.94
C ALA A 92 -16.94 -12.68 6.50
N ILE A 93 -16.68 -13.99 6.38
CA ILE A 93 -16.46 -14.68 5.09
C ILE A 93 -17.66 -14.53 4.14
N PHE A 94 -18.89 -14.44 4.67
CA PHE A 94 -20.10 -14.31 3.86
C PHE A 94 -20.22 -12.95 3.16
N ILE A 95 -19.56 -11.89 3.63
CA ILE A 95 -19.72 -10.56 3.02
C ILE A 95 -19.02 -10.46 1.66
N GLU A 96 -17.92 -11.18 1.49
CA GLU A 96 -17.09 -11.06 0.29
C GLU A 96 -17.86 -11.38 -1.00
N PRO A 97 -18.53 -12.54 -1.19
CA PRO A 97 -19.11 -12.88 -2.48
C PRO A 97 -20.19 -11.90 -2.97
N PRO A 98 -21.20 -11.50 -2.17
CA PRO A 98 -22.16 -10.48 -2.58
C PRO A 98 -21.48 -9.13 -2.88
N ARG A 99 -20.49 -8.73 -2.06
CA ARG A 99 -19.75 -7.49 -2.29
C ARG A 99 -19.01 -7.52 -3.63
N LYS A 100 -18.33 -8.62 -3.95
CA LYS A 100 -17.63 -8.77 -5.25
C LYS A 100 -18.60 -8.69 -6.42
N ILE A 101 -19.77 -9.31 -6.30
CA ILE A 101 -20.76 -9.34 -7.39
C ILE A 101 -21.37 -7.94 -7.61
N ILE A 102 -21.80 -7.27 -6.53
CA ILE A 102 -22.31 -5.90 -6.61
C ILE A 102 -21.24 -4.97 -7.19
N GLN A 103 -20.01 -5.08 -6.68
CA GLN A 103 -18.88 -4.28 -7.18
C GLN A 103 -18.59 -4.58 -8.66
N SER A 104 -18.64 -5.85 -9.11
CA SER A 104 -18.51 -6.20 -10.53
C SER A 104 -19.58 -5.52 -11.37
N CYS A 105 -20.83 -5.52 -10.93
CA CYS A 105 -21.93 -4.87 -11.65
C CYS A 105 -21.77 -3.35 -11.73
N LEU A 106 -21.34 -2.71 -10.64
CA LEU A 106 -21.07 -1.27 -10.62
C LEU A 106 -19.86 -0.90 -11.49
N SER A 107 -18.79 -1.69 -11.42
CA SER A 107 -17.52 -1.43 -12.12
C SER A 107 -17.60 -1.69 -13.62
N LEU A 108 -18.22 -2.81 -14.02
CA LEU A 108 -18.26 -3.26 -15.41
C LEU A 108 -19.51 -2.79 -16.14
N GLY A 109 -20.58 -2.48 -15.40
CA GLY A 109 -21.83 -1.94 -15.92
C GLY A 109 -21.70 -0.49 -16.43
N PRO A 110 -22.82 0.14 -16.76
CA PRO A 110 -22.84 1.48 -17.36
C PRO A 110 -22.37 2.57 -16.39
N LEU A 111 -22.43 2.34 -15.08
CA LEU A 111 -22.03 3.32 -14.07
C LEU A 111 -20.50 3.51 -13.99
N LYS A 112 -19.72 2.49 -14.33
CA LYS A 112 -18.25 2.51 -14.25
C LYS A 112 -17.75 3.01 -12.89
N GLU A 113 -18.35 2.49 -11.82
CA GLU A 113 -18.05 2.94 -10.47
C GLU A 113 -16.97 2.10 -9.80
N GLY A 114 -15.99 2.79 -9.22
CA GLY A 114 -14.91 2.17 -8.46
C GLY A 114 -15.32 1.85 -7.02
N ASN A 115 -14.37 1.89 -6.10
CA ASN A 115 -14.60 1.68 -4.67
C ASN A 115 -13.75 2.66 -3.82
N ARG A 116 -13.59 2.35 -2.53
CA ARG A 116 -12.82 3.17 -1.59
C ARG A 116 -11.32 3.26 -1.90
N LYS A 117 -10.78 2.36 -2.73
CA LYS A 117 -9.35 2.31 -3.08
C LYS A 117 -9.08 2.65 -4.54
N THR A 118 -9.95 2.22 -5.45
CA THR A 118 -9.77 2.39 -6.90
C THR A 118 -10.89 3.25 -7.49
N ILE A 119 -10.54 4.21 -8.32
CA ILE A 119 -11.45 4.98 -9.19
C ILE A 119 -11.34 4.42 -10.60
N ILE A 120 -12.44 4.33 -11.33
CA ILE A 120 -12.45 3.93 -12.74
C ILE A 120 -12.56 5.21 -13.57
N GLY A 121 -11.61 5.40 -14.47
CA GLY A 121 -11.61 6.48 -15.45
C GLY A 121 -12.06 6.00 -16.83
N GLU A 122 -11.77 6.83 -17.81
CA GLU A 122 -12.09 6.56 -19.23
C GLU A 122 -11.22 5.43 -19.79
N GLU A 123 -11.68 4.77 -20.85
CA GLU A 123 -10.90 3.80 -21.64
C GLU A 123 -10.24 2.66 -20.81
N GLY A 124 -10.86 2.27 -19.70
CA GLY A 124 -10.37 1.19 -18.84
C GLY A 124 -9.20 1.58 -17.93
N TRP A 125 -8.89 2.88 -17.81
CA TRP A 125 -7.92 3.37 -16.85
C TRP A 125 -8.46 3.27 -15.42
N LEU A 126 -7.64 2.78 -14.50
CA LEU A 126 -7.92 2.72 -13.09
C LEU A 126 -7.02 3.71 -12.34
N PHE A 127 -7.50 4.34 -11.29
CA PHE A 127 -6.71 5.30 -10.50
C PHE A 127 -6.73 4.96 -9.03
N PHE A 128 -5.59 5.12 -8.36
CA PHE A 128 -5.53 4.97 -6.91
C PHE A 128 -6.15 6.19 -6.24
N ARG A 129 -7.22 5.99 -5.46
CA ARG A 129 -7.99 7.08 -4.84
C ARG A 129 -7.13 7.94 -3.93
N ASN A 130 -6.27 7.34 -3.10
CA ASN A 130 -5.44 8.12 -2.17
C ASN A 130 -4.39 8.97 -2.90
N ALA A 131 -3.90 8.52 -4.06
CA ALA A 131 -3.02 9.35 -4.88
C ALA A 131 -3.76 10.57 -5.44
N LEU A 132 -5.01 10.41 -5.87
CA LEU A 132 -5.83 11.53 -6.35
C LEU A 132 -6.18 12.50 -5.20
N SER A 133 -6.59 11.98 -4.05
CA SER A 133 -6.91 12.79 -2.87
C SER A 133 -5.70 13.59 -2.37
N ALA A 134 -4.47 13.07 -2.55
CA ALA A 134 -3.24 13.80 -2.22
C ALA A 134 -2.91 14.92 -3.21
N LEU A 135 -3.59 15.01 -4.36
CA LEU A 135 -3.45 16.12 -5.31
C LEU A 135 -4.43 17.27 -5.05
N THR A 136 -5.51 16.98 -4.33
CA THR A 136 -6.60 17.92 -4.10
C THR A 136 -6.74 18.21 -2.61
N GLY A 137 -6.33 19.39 -2.16
CA GLY A 137 -6.67 19.85 -0.82
C GLY A 137 -5.50 20.49 -0.06
N TYR A 138 -5.27 19.97 1.15
CA TYR A 138 -4.31 20.48 2.14
C TYR A 138 -3.02 19.67 2.13
N GLY A 139 -1.95 20.26 2.66
CA GLY A 139 -0.65 19.61 2.88
C GLY A 139 0.40 19.96 1.81
N PRO A 140 1.69 19.74 2.07
CA PRO A 140 2.31 19.67 3.38
C PRO A 140 2.57 21.08 3.97
N LEU A 141 2.39 22.16 3.20
CA LEU A 141 2.63 23.54 3.64
C LEU A 141 1.33 24.21 4.07
N LYS A 142 0.25 24.02 3.32
CA LYS A 142 -1.08 24.51 3.69
C LYS A 142 -1.65 23.64 4.80
N GLU A 143 -1.81 24.23 5.99
CA GLU A 143 -2.39 23.53 7.13
C GLU A 143 -3.83 23.10 6.87
N GLU A 144 -4.14 21.88 7.28
CA GLU A 144 -5.49 21.33 7.26
C GLU A 144 -6.25 21.85 8.50
N PRO A 145 -7.39 22.54 8.33
CA PRO A 145 -8.16 23.06 9.45
C PRO A 145 -8.72 21.92 10.31
N ASP A 146 -9.07 22.23 11.54
CA ASP A 146 -9.70 21.26 12.44
C ASP A 146 -11.20 21.19 12.15
N PHE A 147 -11.66 19.99 11.74
CA PHE A 147 -13.07 19.68 11.49
C PHE A 147 -13.64 18.83 12.62
N VAL A 148 -14.96 18.92 12.85
CA VAL A 148 -15.65 18.15 13.92
C VAL A 148 -15.48 16.63 13.76
N ASN A 149 -15.33 16.14 12.53
CA ASN A 149 -15.15 14.72 12.22
C ASN A 149 -13.67 14.27 12.13
N LYS A 150 -12.72 15.17 12.40
CA LYS A 150 -11.29 14.84 12.38
C LYS A 150 -10.98 13.97 13.59
N ASP A 151 -10.23 12.87 13.38
CA ASP A 151 -9.83 12.00 14.48
C ASP A 151 -9.01 12.81 15.50
N PRO A 152 -9.47 12.93 16.76
CA PRO A 152 -8.78 13.72 17.77
C PRO A 152 -7.39 13.16 18.13
N ASN A 153 -7.09 11.92 17.73
CA ASN A 153 -5.79 11.29 17.93
C ASN A 153 -4.78 11.61 16.82
N ILE A 154 -5.15 12.39 15.79
CA ILE A 154 -4.22 12.85 14.75
C ILE A 154 -3.22 13.79 15.42
N LYS A 155 -2.05 13.25 15.77
CA LYS A 155 -0.89 14.07 16.13
C LYS A 155 -0.45 14.85 14.89
N ARG A 156 -0.10 16.13 15.06
CA ARG A 156 0.64 16.87 14.02
C ARG A 156 1.97 16.16 13.81
N GLY A 157 2.02 15.25 12.83
CA GLY A 157 3.26 14.57 12.43
C GLY A 157 4.26 15.58 11.84
N ASN A 158 5.53 15.19 11.74
CA ASN A 158 6.56 16.10 11.24
C ASN A 158 6.28 16.51 9.78
N SER A 159 6.72 17.71 9.41
CA SER A 159 6.60 18.19 8.04
C SER A 159 7.55 17.42 7.10
N PRO A 160 7.08 16.92 5.94
CA PRO A 160 7.95 16.30 4.94
C PRO A 160 9.08 17.25 4.53
N LEU A 161 8.79 18.55 4.37
CA LEU A 161 9.78 19.56 4.00
C LEU A 161 10.91 19.60 5.02
N SER A 162 10.58 19.70 6.31
CA SER A 162 11.57 19.78 7.39
C SER A 162 12.42 18.51 7.49
N ILE A 163 11.80 17.33 7.38
CA ILE A 163 12.51 16.05 7.46
C ILE A 163 13.43 15.83 6.27
N ILE A 164 13.05 16.25 5.05
CA ILE A 164 13.94 16.18 3.89
C ILE A 164 15.14 17.10 4.08
N LYS A 165 14.93 18.33 4.59
CA LYS A 165 16.03 19.28 4.86
C LYS A 165 16.99 18.76 5.93
N GLU A 166 16.45 18.22 7.02
CA GLU A 166 17.25 17.60 8.08
C GLU A 166 18.06 16.41 7.55
N PHE A 167 17.42 15.53 6.77
CA PHE A 167 18.10 14.39 6.17
C PHE A 167 19.16 14.81 5.16
N ALA A 168 18.91 15.83 4.35
CA ALA A 168 19.95 16.42 3.49
C ALA A 168 21.15 16.89 4.31
N GLN A 169 20.94 17.65 5.40
CA GLN A 169 22.05 18.09 6.25
C GLN A 169 22.84 16.91 6.85
N GLN A 170 22.16 15.87 7.32
CA GLN A 170 22.84 14.66 7.82
C GLN A 170 23.74 14.02 6.74
N LEU A 171 23.30 14.02 5.49
CA LEU A 171 24.08 13.49 4.36
C LEU A 171 25.27 14.39 4.00
N ASP A 172 25.10 15.71 4.12
CA ASP A 172 26.18 16.69 3.93
C ASP A 172 27.33 16.45 4.91
N ASP A 173 27.01 16.13 6.17
CA ASP A 173 27.99 15.83 7.22
C ASP A 173 28.85 14.58 6.88
N PHE A 174 28.36 13.71 5.99
CA PHE A 174 29.09 12.56 5.45
C PHE A 174 29.79 12.85 4.12
N GLY A 175 29.53 14.00 3.50
CA GLY A 175 29.98 14.32 2.14
C GLY A 175 29.16 13.64 1.04
N THR A 176 27.93 13.22 1.33
CA THR A 176 27.02 12.58 0.36
C THR A 176 26.00 13.59 -0.18
N HIS A 177 25.91 13.69 -1.50
CA HIS A 177 24.94 14.56 -2.16
C HIS A 177 23.56 13.90 -2.29
N LEU A 178 22.48 14.59 -1.93
CA LEU A 178 21.12 14.06 -2.02
C LEU A 178 20.45 14.49 -3.34
N ILE A 179 19.85 13.52 -4.04
CA ILE A 179 19.01 13.75 -5.21
C ILE A 179 17.62 13.22 -4.88
N LEU A 180 16.68 14.12 -4.60
CA LEU A 180 15.28 13.77 -4.42
C LEU A 180 14.62 13.66 -5.79
N VAL A 181 14.19 12.45 -6.17
CA VAL A 181 13.46 12.20 -7.41
C VAL A 181 11.97 12.11 -7.09
N ASN A 182 11.22 13.11 -7.54
CA ASN A 182 9.76 13.10 -7.42
C ASN A 182 9.15 12.30 -8.58
N ILE A 183 8.60 11.12 -8.26
CA ILE A 183 7.84 10.28 -9.19
C ILE A 183 6.38 10.76 -9.18
N PRO A 184 5.84 11.32 -10.28
CA PRO A 184 4.45 11.76 -10.33
C PRO A 184 3.50 10.58 -10.16
N SER A 185 2.31 10.84 -9.62
CA SER A 185 1.25 9.84 -9.65
C SER A 185 0.65 9.74 -11.06
N LYS A 186 0.06 8.58 -11.38
CA LYS A 186 -0.62 8.36 -12.67
C LYS A 186 -1.68 9.42 -12.99
N ALA A 187 -2.40 9.91 -11.98
CA ALA A 187 -3.41 10.95 -12.11
C ALA A 187 -2.84 12.31 -12.54
N MET A 188 -1.58 12.62 -12.16
CA MET A 188 -0.90 13.83 -12.61
C MET A 188 -0.54 13.76 -14.10
N ILE A 189 -0.28 12.56 -14.60
CA ILE A 189 0.19 12.33 -15.98
C ILE A 189 -0.93 12.03 -16.95
N TYR A 190 -2.03 11.41 -16.52
CA TYR A 190 -3.20 11.10 -17.35
C TYR A 190 -4.50 11.72 -16.82
N PRO A 191 -4.56 13.05 -16.65
CA PRO A 191 -5.77 13.70 -16.13
C PRO A 191 -6.92 13.67 -17.13
N ASP A 192 -6.64 13.61 -18.44
CA ASP A 192 -7.62 13.42 -19.51
C ASP A 192 -8.36 12.08 -19.43
N LYS A 193 -7.75 11.08 -18.78
CA LYS A 193 -8.36 9.78 -18.51
C LYS A 193 -9.21 9.77 -17.22
N ILE A 194 -9.17 10.86 -16.44
CA ILE A 194 -10.09 11.11 -15.32
C ILE A 194 -11.27 11.96 -15.81
N SER A 195 -10.97 13.04 -16.54
CA SER A 195 -11.97 13.92 -17.14
C SER A 195 -11.42 14.53 -18.42
N LYS A 196 -12.20 14.47 -19.51
CA LYS A 196 -11.80 14.95 -20.84
C LYS A 196 -11.41 16.42 -20.89
N ASN A 197 -11.84 17.23 -19.93
CA ASN A 197 -11.56 18.67 -19.86
C ASN A 197 -10.19 19.00 -19.26
N LEU A 198 -9.40 18.00 -18.85
CA LEU A 198 -8.10 18.20 -18.21
C LEU A 198 -6.96 17.85 -19.16
N GLU A 199 -6.39 18.86 -19.81
CA GLU A 199 -5.37 18.68 -20.85
C GLU A 199 -3.93 18.99 -20.39
N SER A 200 -3.73 19.36 -19.12
CA SER A 200 -2.44 19.73 -18.53
C SER A 200 -2.16 18.88 -17.29
N PRO A 201 -0.88 18.65 -16.91
CA PRO A 201 -0.57 17.83 -15.75
C PRO A 201 -1.18 18.42 -14.48
N ILE A 202 -1.78 17.59 -13.64
CA ILE A 202 -2.28 18.03 -12.34
C ILE A 202 -1.10 18.22 -11.40
N ARG A 203 -1.07 19.34 -10.70
CA ARG A 203 -0.05 19.66 -9.70
C ARG A 203 -0.72 20.02 -8.39
N HIS A 204 -0.12 19.57 -7.28
CA HIS A 204 -0.55 20.00 -5.96
C HIS A 204 -0.27 21.51 -5.80
N PRO A 205 -1.19 22.30 -5.19
CA PRO A 205 -0.99 23.74 -4.99
C PRO A 205 0.34 24.11 -4.31
N ASP A 206 0.78 23.29 -3.35
CA ASP A 206 2.03 23.53 -2.61
C ASP A 206 3.29 23.16 -3.40
N ALA A 207 3.18 22.43 -4.51
CA ALA A 207 4.33 21.80 -5.18
C ALA A 207 5.42 22.81 -5.61
N GLN A 208 5.01 23.96 -6.16
CA GLN A 208 5.96 24.98 -6.62
C GLN A 208 6.81 25.51 -5.46
N LYS A 209 6.16 25.93 -4.36
CA LYS A 209 6.86 26.44 -3.18
C LYS A 209 7.66 25.34 -2.50
N PHE A 210 7.09 24.14 -2.35
CA PHE A 210 7.75 23.01 -1.72
C PHE A 210 9.08 22.66 -2.41
N PHE A 211 9.07 22.53 -3.74
CA PHE A 211 10.30 22.23 -4.48
C PHE A 211 11.28 23.42 -4.53
N ALA A 212 10.79 24.67 -4.55
CA ALA A 212 11.66 25.83 -4.44
C ALA A 212 12.40 25.86 -3.09
N ASP A 213 11.68 25.58 -1.99
CA ASP A 213 12.23 25.54 -0.64
C ASP A 213 13.23 24.40 -0.44
N LEU A 214 13.12 23.30 -1.20
CA LEU A 214 14.09 22.20 -1.20
C LEU A 214 15.33 22.53 -2.04
N LYS A 215 15.14 23.11 -3.23
CA LYS A 215 16.25 23.53 -4.11
C LYS A 215 17.12 24.64 -3.51
N SER A 216 16.68 25.31 -2.45
CA SER A 216 17.50 26.28 -1.73
C SER A 216 18.52 25.63 -0.78
N VAL A 217 18.51 24.30 -0.63
CA VAL A 217 19.45 23.56 0.22
C VAL A 217 20.67 23.18 -0.63
N PRO A 218 21.91 23.56 -0.24
CA PRO A 218 23.09 23.43 -1.10
C PRO A 218 23.44 22.01 -1.57
N ASN A 219 23.22 20.99 -0.75
CA ASN A 219 23.60 19.60 -1.02
C ASN A 219 22.40 18.71 -1.45
N LEU A 220 21.32 19.35 -1.91
CA LEU A 220 20.08 18.71 -2.31
C LEU A 220 19.63 19.19 -3.70
N ASP A 221 19.59 18.25 -4.63
CA ASP A 221 18.92 18.41 -5.92
C ASP A 221 17.53 17.82 -5.91
N VAL A 222 16.61 18.46 -6.64
CA VAL A 222 15.24 17.99 -6.81
C VAL A 222 14.95 17.78 -8.30
N LEU A 223 14.77 16.51 -8.67
CA LEU A 223 14.39 16.10 -10.01
C LEU A 223 12.89 15.75 -10.05
N ASP A 224 12.07 16.70 -10.51
CA ASP A 224 10.64 16.49 -10.71
C ASP A 224 10.36 15.85 -12.09
N LEU A 225 9.95 14.58 -12.11
CA LEU A 225 9.64 13.85 -13.33
C LEU A 225 8.26 14.17 -13.92
N THR A 226 7.47 15.06 -13.31
CA THR A 226 6.11 15.40 -13.77
C THR A 226 6.08 15.89 -15.23
N ASP A 227 6.80 16.97 -15.55
CA ASP A 227 6.78 17.52 -16.92
C ASP A 227 7.44 16.61 -17.96
N PRO A 228 8.62 16.00 -17.69
CA PRO A 228 9.23 15.06 -18.62
C PRO A 228 8.31 13.89 -18.95
N LEU A 229 7.67 13.27 -17.95
CA LEU A 229 6.76 12.14 -18.18
C LEU A 229 5.44 12.56 -18.83
N PHE A 230 4.93 13.75 -18.50
CA PHE A 230 3.75 14.29 -19.17
C PHE A 230 3.99 14.53 -20.66
N LYS A 231 5.16 15.03 -21.04
CA LYS A 231 5.54 15.17 -22.45
C LYS A 231 5.74 13.81 -23.12
N LEU A 232 6.37 12.87 -22.42
CA LEU A 232 6.69 11.53 -22.92
C LEU A 232 5.44 10.68 -23.18
N ARG A 233 4.34 10.91 -22.45
CA ARG A 233 3.06 10.20 -22.61
C ARG A 233 2.49 10.25 -24.03
N ASN A 234 2.85 11.28 -24.81
CA ASN A 234 2.40 11.44 -26.19
C ASN A 234 3.15 10.53 -27.16
N LYS A 235 4.27 9.94 -26.74
CA LYS A 235 5.10 9.02 -27.54
C LYS A 235 4.96 7.58 -27.09
N ILE A 236 4.88 7.35 -25.79
CA ILE A 236 4.75 6.02 -25.18
C ILE A 236 3.77 6.05 -24.02
N GLN A 237 3.14 4.91 -23.71
CA GLN A 237 2.38 4.78 -22.48
C GLN A 237 3.35 4.72 -21.29
N VAL A 238 3.41 5.80 -20.50
CA VAL A 238 4.31 5.90 -19.33
C VAL A 238 3.78 5.22 -18.05
N PHE A 239 2.48 4.94 -17.93
CA PHE A 239 1.89 4.21 -16.79
C PHE A 239 0.99 3.07 -17.23
N LEU A 240 0.95 2.00 -16.44
CA LEU A 240 0.00 0.90 -16.63
C LEU A 240 -1.44 1.39 -16.42
N LYS A 241 -2.39 0.89 -17.19
CA LYS A 241 -3.79 1.33 -17.10
C LYS A 241 -4.44 0.82 -15.83
N GLN A 242 -4.19 -0.43 -15.49
CA GLN A 242 -4.82 -1.18 -14.40
C GLN A 242 -3.98 -1.22 -13.13
N ASP A 243 -2.80 -0.59 -13.13
CA ASP A 243 -1.84 -0.63 -12.03
C ASP A 243 -1.42 0.80 -11.61
N THR A 244 -1.09 1.02 -10.35
CA THR A 244 -0.61 2.30 -9.82
C THR A 244 0.70 2.76 -10.47
N HIS A 245 1.53 1.82 -10.93
CA HIS A 245 2.91 2.06 -11.32
C HIS A 245 3.10 2.44 -12.80
N TRP A 246 4.30 2.95 -13.10
CA TRP A 246 4.74 3.21 -14.47
C TRP A 246 4.85 1.92 -15.30
N THR A 247 4.90 2.04 -16.63
CA THR A 247 5.29 0.91 -17.52
C THR A 247 6.81 0.69 -17.48
N PRO A 248 7.34 -0.46 -17.95
CA PRO A 248 8.79 -0.65 -18.04
C PRO A 248 9.47 0.42 -18.87
N GLN A 249 8.84 0.86 -19.97
CA GLN A 249 9.37 1.90 -20.84
C GLN A 249 9.37 3.28 -20.16
N GLY A 250 8.28 3.65 -19.47
CA GLY A 250 8.22 4.91 -18.73
C GLY A 250 9.27 4.98 -17.61
N MET A 251 9.52 3.85 -16.95
CA MET A 251 10.57 3.71 -15.94
C MET A 251 11.98 3.75 -16.55
N GLU A 252 12.22 3.05 -17.66
CA GLU A 252 13.52 3.04 -18.35
C GLU A 252 13.91 4.46 -18.80
N GLU A 253 12.96 5.21 -19.38
CA GLU A 253 13.21 6.60 -19.77
C GLU A 253 13.43 7.50 -18.54
N SER A 254 12.74 7.25 -17.42
CA SER A 254 13.01 7.93 -16.15
C SER A 254 14.42 7.65 -15.63
N ALA A 255 14.89 6.41 -15.71
CA ALA A 255 16.24 6.02 -15.32
C ALA A 255 17.30 6.75 -16.15
N LYS A 256 17.08 6.90 -17.46
CA LYS A 256 17.94 7.69 -18.36
C LYS A 256 17.98 9.17 -17.95
N MET A 257 16.83 9.75 -17.61
CA MET A 257 16.74 11.15 -17.15
C MET A 257 17.49 11.36 -15.83
N ILE A 258 17.32 10.45 -14.87
CA ILE A 258 18.02 10.49 -13.57
C ILE A 258 19.53 10.38 -13.78
N ALA A 259 19.99 9.40 -14.56
CA ALA A 259 21.42 9.22 -14.84
C ALA A 259 22.02 10.42 -15.59
N SER A 260 21.31 10.97 -16.57
CA SER A 260 21.73 12.17 -17.29
C SER A 260 21.88 13.38 -16.36
N HIS A 261 20.95 13.54 -15.40
CA HIS A 261 21.03 14.59 -14.40
C HIS A 261 22.26 14.39 -13.48
N ILE A 262 22.51 13.18 -13.01
CA ILE A 262 23.70 12.83 -12.21
C ILE A 262 24.99 13.18 -12.97
N HIS A 263 25.11 12.78 -14.23
CA HIS A 263 26.27 13.12 -15.06
C HIS A 263 26.41 14.62 -15.30
N SER A 264 25.30 15.35 -15.45
CA SER A 264 25.33 16.81 -15.63
C SER A 264 25.88 17.57 -14.43
N MET A 265 25.80 16.97 -13.23
CA MET A 265 26.41 17.49 -12.00
C MET A 265 27.90 17.14 -11.86
N GLY A 266 28.48 16.41 -12.83
CA GLY A 266 29.89 16.03 -12.83
C GLY A 266 30.19 14.69 -12.14
N PHE A 267 29.19 13.98 -11.64
CA PHE A 267 29.38 12.64 -11.07
C PHE A 267 29.59 11.62 -12.19
N ASN A 268 30.74 10.97 -12.16
CA ASN A 268 31.12 9.90 -13.08
C ASN A 268 31.68 8.74 -12.27
N PHE A 269 31.32 7.52 -12.67
CA PHE A 269 31.65 6.30 -11.94
C PHE A 269 32.47 5.36 -12.82
N GLU A 270 33.23 4.48 -12.19
CA GLU A 270 33.99 3.47 -12.90
C GLU A 270 33.04 2.48 -13.59
N LYS A 271 33.28 2.25 -14.88
CA LYS A 271 32.41 1.40 -15.69
C LYS A 271 32.58 -0.07 -15.31
N THR A 272 31.48 -0.68 -14.87
CA THR A 272 31.37 -2.12 -14.66
C THR A 272 30.71 -2.79 -15.86
N GLN A 273 30.91 -4.11 -16.00
CA GLN A 273 30.30 -4.90 -17.06
C GLN A 273 28.82 -5.15 -16.74
N ILE A 274 27.97 -4.21 -17.15
CA ILE A 274 26.52 -4.29 -17.07
C ILE A 274 25.98 -4.18 -18.49
N GLY A 275 25.04 -5.06 -18.85
CA GLY A 275 24.51 -5.14 -20.20
C GLY A 275 23.02 -5.41 -20.23
N TYR A 276 22.39 -5.07 -21.33
CA TYR A 276 21.01 -5.47 -21.57
C TYR A 276 20.92 -6.95 -21.97
N GLN A 277 19.86 -7.60 -21.49
CA GLN A 277 19.40 -8.88 -22.00
C GLN A 277 18.40 -8.65 -23.15
N LYS A 278 17.97 -9.73 -23.79
CA LYS A 278 16.91 -9.66 -24.81
C LYS A 278 15.62 -9.14 -24.17
N LYS A 279 14.93 -8.24 -24.85
CA LYS A 279 13.58 -7.80 -24.48
C LYS A 279 12.63 -8.99 -24.37
N GLU A 280 11.77 -8.95 -23.37
CA GLU A 280 10.79 -10.00 -23.10
C GLU A 280 9.40 -9.42 -22.85
N GLU A 281 8.38 -10.19 -23.19
CA GLU A 281 6.99 -9.85 -22.92
C GLU A 281 6.58 -10.36 -21.54
N ARG A 282 5.91 -9.52 -20.77
CA ARG A 282 5.35 -9.85 -19.47
C ARG A 282 3.87 -9.51 -19.45
N SER A 283 3.06 -10.37 -18.86
CA SER A 283 1.62 -10.12 -18.71
C SER A 283 1.14 -10.34 -17.28
N GLY A 284 0.27 -9.46 -16.82
CA GLY A 284 -0.22 -9.47 -15.44
C GLY A 284 -1.49 -8.64 -15.26
N TYR A 285 -2.15 -8.84 -14.14
CA TYR A 285 -3.17 -7.91 -13.66
C TYR A 285 -2.50 -6.83 -12.81
N GLY A 286 -2.94 -5.59 -12.96
CA GLY A 286 -2.46 -4.51 -12.10
C GLY A 286 -3.02 -4.55 -10.68
N ASP A 287 -2.32 -3.93 -9.75
CA ASP A 287 -2.71 -3.84 -8.34
C ASP A 287 -4.11 -3.21 -8.11
N LEU A 288 -4.54 -2.29 -8.99
CA LEU A 288 -5.84 -1.63 -8.87
C LEU A 288 -7.01 -2.54 -9.23
N VAL A 289 -6.78 -3.59 -10.03
CA VAL A 289 -7.79 -4.63 -10.31
C VAL A 289 -8.01 -5.50 -9.08
N GLU A 290 -6.94 -5.88 -8.39
CA GLU A 290 -7.05 -6.60 -7.11
C GLU A 290 -7.80 -5.74 -6.07
N ASN A 291 -7.49 -4.44 -6.01
CA ASN A 291 -8.15 -3.49 -5.12
C ASN A 291 -9.64 -3.29 -5.43
N LEU A 292 -10.07 -3.44 -6.69
CA LEU A 292 -11.50 -3.40 -7.03
C LEU A 292 -12.27 -4.57 -6.41
N LYS A 293 -11.61 -5.69 -6.07
CA LYS A 293 -12.25 -6.89 -5.50
C LYS A 293 -13.43 -7.40 -6.34
N ILE A 294 -13.31 -7.36 -7.67
CA ILE A 294 -14.32 -7.93 -8.57
C ILE A 294 -14.00 -9.40 -8.91
N SER A 295 -14.94 -10.09 -9.54
CA SER A 295 -14.75 -11.48 -9.97
C SER A 295 -13.91 -11.59 -11.25
N HIS A 296 -14.43 -11.08 -12.37
CA HIS A 296 -13.80 -11.10 -13.69
C HIS A 296 -14.26 -9.87 -14.48
N GLY A 297 -13.46 -9.36 -15.41
CA GLY A 297 -13.88 -8.26 -16.29
C GLY A 297 -12.76 -7.38 -16.85
N PHE A 298 -11.54 -7.52 -16.33
CA PHE A 298 -10.33 -6.93 -16.92
C PHE A 298 -9.50 -8.03 -17.57
N GLU A 299 -8.82 -7.68 -18.66
CA GLU A 299 -7.82 -8.52 -19.30
C GLU A 299 -6.43 -8.20 -18.74
N LYS A 300 -5.49 -9.13 -18.83
CA LYS A 300 -4.10 -8.87 -18.42
C LYS A 300 -3.49 -7.80 -19.30
N GLU A 301 -2.76 -6.87 -18.70
CA GLU A 301 -1.92 -5.93 -19.44
C GLU A 301 -0.66 -6.66 -19.92
N LEU A 302 -0.27 -6.40 -21.17
CA LEU A 302 0.95 -6.91 -21.79
C LEU A 302 1.97 -5.77 -21.89
N VAL A 303 3.19 -6.00 -21.40
CA VAL A 303 4.29 -5.03 -21.47
C VAL A 303 5.56 -5.70 -21.97
N THR A 304 6.42 -4.90 -22.60
CA THR A 304 7.77 -5.33 -22.97
C THR A 304 8.77 -4.81 -21.95
N ALA A 305 9.38 -5.71 -21.19
CA ALA A 305 10.47 -5.40 -20.28
C ALA A 305 11.84 -5.58 -20.97
N HIS A 306 12.85 -4.88 -20.48
CA HIS A 306 14.21 -4.95 -20.99
C HIS A 306 15.17 -5.31 -19.86
N PRO A 307 15.28 -6.61 -19.50
CA PRO A 307 16.08 -7.02 -18.36
C PRO A 307 17.55 -6.65 -18.52
N VAL A 308 18.23 -6.48 -17.40
CA VAL A 308 19.64 -6.14 -17.31
C VAL A 308 20.38 -7.31 -16.68
N GLN A 309 21.57 -7.62 -17.20
CA GLN A 309 22.48 -8.63 -16.67
C GLN A 309 23.75 -7.99 -16.12
N GLY A 310 24.43 -8.72 -15.24
CA GLY A 310 25.64 -8.28 -14.55
C GLY A 310 25.37 -7.89 -13.09
N SER A 311 26.41 -7.41 -12.42
CA SER A 311 26.29 -6.94 -11.04
C SER A 311 25.70 -5.53 -11.03
N THR A 312 24.37 -5.43 -10.88
CA THR A 312 23.65 -4.15 -10.81
C THR A 312 23.50 -3.64 -9.38
N LYS A 313 23.77 -4.48 -8.38
CA LYS A 313 23.61 -4.16 -6.96
C LYS A 313 24.87 -4.51 -6.18
N ASP A 314 25.37 -3.55 -5.41
CA ASP A 314 26.51 -3.70 -4.52
C ASP A 314 26.35 -2.76 -3.33
N ILE A 315 26.36 -3.32 -2.11
CA ILE A 315 26.27 -2.54 -0.87
C ILE A 315 27.44 -1.59 -0.70
N ASN A 316 28.59 -1.86 -1.32
CA ASN A 316 29.78 -1.01 -1.27
C ASN A 316 29.79 0.08 -2.36
N SER A 317 28.79 0.12 -3.24
CA SER A 317 28.71 1.14 -4.29
C SER A 317 28.72 2.56 -3.73
N GLU A 318 29.37 3.49 -4.44
CA GLU A 318 29.36 4.93 -4.14
C GLU A 318 27.97 5.56 -4.35
N ILE A 319 27.03 4.82 -4.95
CA ILE A 319 25.68 5.25 -5.32
C ILE A 319 24.68 4.47 -4.48
N ILE A 320 23.83 5.15 -3.73
CA ILE A 320 22.73 4.52 -3.01
C ILE A 320 21.38 4.97 -3.58
N LEU A 321 20.45 4.02 -3.75
CA LEU A 321 19.08 4.24 -4.18
C LEU A 321 18.10 3.83 -3.09
N LEU A 322 17.31 4.79 -2.63
CA LEU A 322 16.17 4.59 -1.74
C LEU A 322 14.87 4.74 -2.52
N GLY A 323 13.90 3.84 -2.33
CA GLY A 323 12.56 4.05 -2.89
C GLY A 323 11.53 3.01 -2.50
N ASP A 324 10.35 3.05 -3.12
CA ASP A 324 9.24 2.16 -2.78
C ASP A 324 8.96 1.12 -3.88
N SER A 325 7.70 0.72 -4.01
CA SER A 325 7.23 -0.21 -5.02
C SER A 325 7.45 0.29 -6.45
N PHE A 326 7.55 1.60 -6.70
CA PHE A 326 7.91 2.13 -8.03
C PHE A 326 9.34 1.77 -8.42
N THR A 327 10.25 1.73 -7.44
CA THR A 327 11.61 1.28 -7.65
C THR A 327 11.66 -0.23 -7.93
N ASN A 328 10.87 -1.03 -7.21
CA ASN A 328 11.00 -2.49 -7.16
C ASN A 328 10.06 -3.28 -8.09
N ILE A 329 9.04 -2.67 -8.70
CA ILE A 329 7.98 -3.36 -9.48
C ILE A 329 8.50 -4.41 -10.47
N TYR A 330 9.62 -4.14 -11.15
CA TYR A 330 10.22 -5.04 -12.14
C TYR A 330 11.55 -5.68 -11.66
N SER A 331 11.89 -5.54 -10.38
CA SER A 331 13.14 -6.05 -9.81
C SER A 331 12.97 -7.39 -9.08
N SER A 332 11.75 -7.78 -8.68
CA SER A 332 11.49 -9.02 -7.94
C SER A 332 10.14 -9.67 -8.27
N ASN A 333 10.11 -11.02 -8.24
CA ASN A 333 8.91 -11.83 -8.46
C ASN A 333 8.00 -11.98 -7.23
N THR A 334 8.42 -11.54 -6.04
CA THR A 334 7.78 -11.97 -4.78
C THR A 334 6.55 -11.18 -4.37
N SER A 335 6.36 -9.93 -4.83
CA SER A 335 5.24 -9.09 -4.37
C SER A 335 4.36 -8.54 -5.49
N LEU A 336 4.97 -7.87 -6.48
CA LEU A 336 4.23 -7.06 -7.46
C LEU A 336 3.91 -7.81 -8.75
N GLY A 337 4.54 -8.98 -8.99
CA GLY A 337 4.13 -9.92 -10.04
C GLY A 337 4.51 -9.52 -11.47
N TRP A 338 5.40 -8.55 -11.65
CA TRP A 338 5.80 -8.01 -12.97
C TRP A 338 7.19 -8.45 -13.44
N GLY A 339 7.78 -9.49 -12.84
CA GLY A 339 9.08 -10.03 -13.23
C GLY A 339 10.25 -9.44 -12.43
N LYS A 340 11.48 -9.80 -12.84
CA LYS A 340 12.74 -9.43 -12.18
C LYS A 340 13.74 -8.78 -13.13
N GLU A 341 14.84 -8.26 -12.60
CA GLU A 341 16.01 -7.78 -13.37
C GLU A 341 15.74 -6.61 -14.34
N ALA A 342 14.58 -5.96 -14.28
CA ALA A 342 14.21 -4.88 -15.20
C ALA A 342 13.61 -3.68 -14.47
N GLY A 343 13.95 -3.46 -13.19
CA GLY A 343 13.44 -2.35 -12.40
C GLY A 343 14.34 -1.13 -12.42
N LEU A 344 13.93 -0.10 -11.66
CA LEU A 344 14.66 1.16 -11.61
C LEU A 344 16.13 1.00 -11.18
N PRO A 345 16.49 0.16 -10.19
CA PRO A 345 17.88 -0.04 -9.83
C PRO A 345 18.71 -0.62 -10.97
N GLU A 346 18.16 -1.62 -11.68
CA GLU A 346 18.85 -2.27 -12.78
C GLU A 346 19.09 -1.31 -13.96
N HIS A 347 18.07 -0.51 -14.31
CA HIS A 347 18.19 0.48 -15.37
C HIS A 347 19.06 1.68 -14.97
N LEU A 348 19.07 2.09 -13.70
CA LEU A 348 20.04 3.09 -13.23
C LEU A 348 21.46 2.57 -13.30
N ALA A 349 21.69 1.32 -12.91
CA ALA A 349 23.03 0.73 -12.89
C ALA A 349 23.66 0.71 -14.29
N ILE A 350 22.90 0.30 -15.32
CA ILE A 350 23.40 0.31 -16.69
C ILE A 350 23.60 1.73 -17.24
N ASN A 351 22.74 2.70 -16.90
CA ASN A 351 22.87 4.07 -17.40
C ASN A 351 24.00 4.85 -16.71
N LEU A 352 24.27 4.58 -15.43
CA LEU A 352 25.39 5.16 -14.68
C LEU A 352 26.71 4.40 -14.89
N GLY A 353 26.61 3.17 -15.41
CA GLY A 353 27.75 2.28 -15.62
C GLY A 353 28.32 1.66 -14.34
N ALA A 354 27.59 1.71 -13.22
CA ALA A 354 28.06 1.21 -11.92
C ALA A 354 26.91 0.54 -11.14
N PRO A 355 27.17 -0.47 -10.30
CA PRO A 355 26.16 -1.03 -9.41
C PRO A 355 25.64 0.00 -8.42
N LEU A 356 24.49 -0.24 -7.81
CA LEU A 356 23.92 0.60 -6.76
C LEU A 356 23.79 -0.17 -5.44
N ASP A 357 23.95 0.51 -4.33
CA ASP A 357 23.42 0.08 -3.04
C ASP A 357 21.92 0.37 -3.02
N VAL A 358 21.07 -0.63 -2.89
CA VAL A 358 19.62 -0.49 -3.10
C VAL A 358 18.86 -0.83 -1.83
N ILE A 359 18.01 0.09 -1.38
CA ILE A 359 17.01 -0.15 -0.35
C ILE A 359 15.65 0.27 -0.90
N SER A 360 14.82 -0.72 -1.22
CA SER A 360 13.46 -0.49 -1.67
C SER A 360 12.46 -1.23 -0.81
N ILE A 361 11.51 -0.53 -0.19
CA ILE A 361 10.49 -1.13 0.69
C ILE A 361 9.12 -0.72 0.18
N ASN A 362 8.29 -1.70 -0.20
CA ASN A 362 6.93 -1.45 -0.69
C ASN A 362 6.11 -0.65 0.34
N GLY A 363 5.58 0.51 -0.06
CA GLY A 363 4.84 1.42 0.84
C GLY A 363 5.70 2.18 1.87
N GLY A 364 7.01 1.93 1.90
CA GLY A 364 7.96 2.46 2.88
C GLY A 364 8.83 3.62 2.38
N GLY A 365 8.46 4.27 1.26
CA GLY A 365 9.32 5.24 0.57
C GLY A 365 9.69 6.49 1.37
N ALA A 366 8.89 6.88 2.37
CA ALA A 366 9.12 8.09 3.17
C ALA A 366 10.10 7.89 4.34
N THR A 367 9.79 7.00 5.29
CA THR A 367 10.63 6.79 6.49
C THR A 367 11.34 5.45 6.49
N GLU A 368 10.66 4.36 6.12
CA GLU A 368 11.20 3.01 6.33
C GLU A 368 12.49 2.75 5.56
N VAL A 369 12.63 3.25 4.33
CA VAL A 369 13.89 3.11 3.56
C VAL A 369 15.07 3.84 4.19
N ARG A 370 14.84 5.06 4.70
CA ARG A 370 15.87 5.84 5.41
C ARG A 370 16.19 5.21 6.75
N LYS A 371 15.17 4.71 7.45
CA LYS A 371 15.32 4.01 8.72
C LYS A 371 16.15 2.74 8.52
N LYS A 372 15.83 1.92 7.52
CA LYS A 372 16.57 0.68 7.19
C LYS A 372 18.03 0.99 6.83
N LEU A 373 18.31 2.08 6.11
CA LEU A 373 19.68 2.53 5.85
C LEU A 373 20.40 2.89 7.14
N ALA A 374 19.83 3.81 7.92
CA ALA A 374 20.41 4.29 9.16
C ALA A 374 20.60 3.15 10.18
N GLN A 375 19.75 2.13 10.10
CA GLN A 375 19.81 0.95 10.96
C GLN A 375 20.91 -0.05 10.58
N ARG A 376 21.56 0.07 9.42
CA ARG A 376 22.73 -0.78 9.12
C ARG A 376 23.83 -0.48 10.13
N ARG A 377 24.46 -1.53 10.66
CA ARG A 377 25.60 -1.40 11.56
C ARG A 377 26.74 -0.64 10.87
N GLY A 378 27.25 0.40 11.52
CA GLY A 378 28.25 1.30 10.96
C GLY A 378 27.80 2.10 9.74
N SER A 379 26.50 2.33 9.60
CA SER A 379 25.95 3.16 8.52
C SER A 379 26.57 4.55 8.47
N ALA A 380 26.89 5.18 9.60
CA ALA A 380 27.55 6.50 9.62
C ALA A 380 28.93 6.47 8.94
N ILE A 381 29.69 5.38 9.14
CA ILE A 381 31.00 5.20 8.51
C ILE A 381 30.84 4.84 7.03
N GLN A 382 29.92 3.93 6.72
CA GLN A 382 29.63 3.52 5.34
C GLN A 382 29.15 4.68 4.47
N MET A 383 28.38 5.61 5.05
CA MET A 383 27.88 6.79 4.34
C MET A 383 29.01 7.69 3.82
N ARG A 384 30.16 7.76 4.50
CA ARG A 384 31.31 8.54 4.04
C ARG A 384 31.91 8.05 2.72
N ASN A 385 31.62 6.81 2.34
CA ASN A 385 32.03 6.23 1.05
C ASN A 385 30.97 6.45 -0.05
N LYS A 386 29.80 7.00 0.28
CA LYS A 386 28.73 7.28 -0.69
C LYS A 386 28.90 8.70 -1.23
N LYS A 387 29.00 8.82 -2.55
CA LYS A 387 29.05 10.11 -3.26
C LYS A 387 27.65 10.68 -3.46
N ILE A 388 26.70 9.84 -3.86
CA ILE A 388 25.33 10.26 -4.17
C ILE A 388 24.29 9.34 -3.53
N MET A 389 23.19 9.94 -3.08
CA MET A 389 21.98 9.27 -2.68
C MET A 389 20.82 9.68 -3.57
N ILE A 390 20.25 8.73 -4.30
CA ILE A 390 19.03 8.88 -5.07
C ILE A 390 17.86 8.47 -4.19
N TRP A 391 17.01 9.42 -3.82
CA TRP A 391 15.78 9.14 -3.08
C TRP A 391 14.57 9.28 -4.01
N ALA A 392 14.13 8.15 -4.54
CA ALA A 392 12.97 8.04 -5.42
C ALA A 392 11.69 7.89 -4.60
N ILE A 393 10.86 8.93 -4.59
CA ILE A 393 9.63 8.97 -3.81
C ILE A 393 8.45 9.46 -4.65
N THR A 394 7.27 8.92 -4.38
CA THR A 394 6.06 9.32 -5.11
C THR A 394 5.55 10.67 -4.63
N SER A 395 4.98 11.47 -5.55
CA SER A 395 4.32 12.74 -5.20
C SER A 395 3.22 12.55 -4.16
N ARG A 396 2.57 11.38 -4.15
CA ARG A 396 1.56 11.05 -3.13
C ARG A 396 2.13 11.21 -1.72
N ASP A 397 3.30 10.66 -1.45
CA ASP A 397 3.85 10.64 -0.09
C ASP A 397 4.39 12.02 0.34
N LEU A 398 4.79 12.86 -0.62
CA LEU A 398 5.23 14.24 -0.40
C LEU A 398 4.08 15.19 -0.07
N PHE A 399 2.93 15.02 -0.73
CA PHE A 399 1.85 16.02 -0.72
C PHE A 399 0.63 15.68 0.14
N GLN A 400 0.65 14.58 0.89
CA GLN A 400 -0.45 14.24 1.78
C GLN A 400 -0.63 15.23 2.95
N SER A 401 -1.90 15.53 3.26
CA SER A 401 -2.33 16.20 4.49
C SER A 401 -2.01 15.37 5.75
N ALA A 402 -2.18 15.98 6.93
CA ALA A 402 -1.99 15.28 8.20
C ALA A 402 -2.97 14.11 8.36
N SER A 403 -4.26 14.33 8.05
CA SER A 403 -5.27 13.26 8.11
C SER A 403 -4.96 12.11 7.15
N GLN A 404 -4.58 12.42 5.91
CA GLN A 404 -4.24 11.37 4.92
C GLN A 404 -3.02 10.55 5.33
N ARG A 405 -1.99 11.19 5.91
CA ARG A 405 -0.81 10.47 6.43
C ARG A 405 -1.17 9.53 7.58
N HIS A 406 -2.05 9.98 8.48
CA HIS A 406 -2.57 9.14 9.56
C HIS A 406 -3.35 7.93 9.02
N GLU A 407 -4.26 8.15 8.08
CA GLU A 407 -5.06 7.08 7.47
C GLU A 407 -4.23 6.06 6.69
N THR A 408 -3.17 6.51 6.02
CA THR A 408 -2.29 5.67 5.20
C THR A 408 -1.13 5.06 5.98
N GLY A 409 -0.93 5.46 7.23
CA GLY A 409 0.20 5.04 8.06
C GLY A 409 1.55 5.61 7.61
N ILE A 410 1.57 6.58 6.67
CA ILE A 410 2.81 7.19 6.18
C ILE A 410 3.33 8.16 7.24
N ARG A 411 4.52 7.85 7.75
CA ARG A 411 5.22 8.67 8.75
C ARG A 411 6.39 9.39 8.10
N TRP A 412 6.70 10.57 8.63
CA TRP A 412 7.89 11.35 8.31
C TRP A 412 8.70 11.52 9.58
N ASN A 413 9.58 10.55 9.88
CA ASN A 413 10.41 10.58 11.08
C ASN A 413 11.86 10.89 10.73
N THR A 414 12.54 11.54 11.67
CA THR A 414 13.99 11.65 11.69
C THR A 414 14.60 10.26 11.88
N VAL A 415 15.77 10.04 11.32
CA VAL A 415 16.56 8.80 11.47
C VAL A 415 17.89 9.13 12.11
N LYS A 416 18.48 8.15 12.79
CA LYS A 416 19.81 8.26 13.41
C LYS A 416 20.73 7.20 12.82
N PHE A 417 21.78 7.63 12.14
CA PHE A 417 22.81 6.74 11.61
C PHE A 417 23.60 6.08 12.76
N ASN A 418 24.01 4.84 12.53
CA ASN A 418 24.73 4.02 13.48
C ASN A 418 26.24 4.32 13.40
N GLU A 419 26.82 4.75 14.52
CA GLU A 419 28.23 5.16 14.65
C GLU A 419 29.17 4.01 15.04
N LEU A 420 28.66 2.78 15.21
CA LEU A 420 29.49 1.63 15.56
C LEU A 420 30.39 1.24 14.39
N ASP A 421 31.46 0.48 14.67
CA ASP A 421 32.32 -0.01 13.60
C ASP A 421 31.56 -0.94 12.64
N PRO A 422 31.81 -0.85 11.31
CA PRO A 422 31.25 -1.77 10.34
C PRO A 422 31.75 -3.19 10.65
N LYS A 423 30.87 -4.18 10.48
CA LYS A 423 31.22 -5.57 10.77
C LYS A 423 32.28 -6.10 9.78
N LYS A 424 33.24 -6.89 10.29
CA LYS A 424 33.99 -7.86 9.49
C LYS A 424 33.13 -9.11 9.36
N GLU A 425 32.47 -9.25 8.20
CA GLU A 425 31.68 -10.42 7.76
C GLU A 425 30.49 -10.84 8.63
N SER A 426 29.38 -11.19 7.98
CA SER A 426 28.25 -11.84 8.65
C SER A 426 28.61 -13.32 8.89
N PRO A 427 28.37 -13.87 10.10
CA PRO A 427 28.59 -15.30 10.32
C PRO A 427 27.69 -16.09 9.37
N SER A 428 28.29 -16.97 8.58
CA SER A 428 27.62 -17.78 7.55
C SER A 428 26.86 -18.99 8.13
N SER A 429 26.55 -18.99 9.42
CA SER A 429 25.97 -20.12 10.15
C SER A 429 24.65 -19.73 10.79
N SER A 430 23.72 -20.69 10.86
CA SER A 430 22.46 -20.47 11.57
C SER A 430 22.74 -20.28 13.06
N ILE A 431 22.11 -19.25 13.61
CA ILE A 431 22.26 -18.84 15.00
C ILE A 431 21.08 -19.42 15.78
N ILE A 432 21.36 -20.13 16.87
CA ILE A 432 20.32 -20.73 17.72
C ILE A 432 20.42 -20.10 19.10
N VAL A 433 19.32 -19.48 19.52
CA VAL A 433 19.21 -18.85 20.84
C VAL A 433 17.92 -19.24 21.53
N ARG A 434 17.97 -19.33 22.86
CA ARG A 434 16.76 -19.25 23.69
C ARG A 434 16.53 -17.77 23.98
N ALA A 435 15.39 -17.25 23.55
CA ALA A 435 15.09 -15.83 23.70
C ALA A 435 13.64 -15.58 24.14
N ARG A 436 13.43 -14.44 24.81
CA ARG A 436 12.14 -13.97 25.29
C ARG A 436 11.64 -12.81 24.43
N LEU A 437 10.43 -12.91 23.90
CA LEU A 437 9.80 -11.81 23.16
C LEU A 437 9.43 -10.66 24.11
N THR A 438 9.99 -9.48 23.90
CA THR A 438 9.82 -8.31 24.81
C THR A 438 9.00 -7.18 24.19
N LYS A 439 9.09 -6.96 22.87
CA LYS A 439 8.34 -5.91 22.16
C LYS A 439 7.80 -6.42 20.84
N LYS A 440 6.57 -6.04 20.51
CA LYS A 440 5.90 -6.39 19.25
C LYS A 440 4.96 -5.26 18.82
N PRO A 441 4.97 -4.85 17.54
CA PRO A 441 4.06 -3.84 17.01
C PRO A 441 2.63 -4.37 16.94
N ASN A 442 1.66 -3.46 16.89
CA ASN A 442 0.28 -3.81 16.59
C ASN A 442 0.15 -4.23 15.12
N ILE A 443 -0.35 -5.44 14.88
CA ILE A 443 -0.49 -5.97 13.52
C ILE A 443 -1.81 -5.47 12.90
N PRO A 444 -1.77 -4.79 11.74
CA PRO A 444 -2.98 -4.28 11.10
C PRO A 444 -3.84 -5.42 10.53
N ASN A 445 -5.13 -5.14 10.32
CA ASN A 445 -6.04 -6.09 9.68
C ASN A 445 -5.61 -6.36 8.21
N PRO A 446 -5.28 -7.62 7.84
CA PRO A 446 -4.81 -7.95 6.50
C PRO A 446 -5.80 -7.64 5.37
N GLN A 447 -7.09 -7.51 5.68
CA GLN A 447 -8.14 -7.21 4.69
C GLN A 447 -8.22 -5.72 4.32
N LEU A 448 -7.62 -4.86 5.16
CA LEU A 448 -7.63 -3.41 5.02
C LEU A 448 -6.30 -2.88 4.45
N THR A 449 -5.20 -3.63 4.61
CA THR A 449 -3.86 -3.23 4.14
C THR A 449 -3.79 -3.06 2.63
N THR A 450 -2.82 -2.28 2.16
CA THR A 450 -2.55 -2.11 0.73
C THR A 450 -1.98 -3.41 0.15
N TYR A 451 -0.88 -3.89 0.72
CA TYR A 451 -0.23 -5.12 0.26
C TYR A 451 -0.83 -6.36 0.93
N LYS A 452 -0.74 -7.48 0.21
CA LYS A 452 -1.23 -8.79 0.66
C LYS A 452 -0.27 -9.50 1.62
N ASP A 453 0.96 -9.02 1.71
CA ASP A 453 2.06 -9.61 2.47
C ASP A 453 2.68 -8.52 3.36
N LEU A 454 2.90 -8.83 4.64
CA LEU A 454 3.51 -7.92 5.61
C LEU A 454 4.48 -8.69 6.51
N LEU A 455 5.65 -8.12 6.73
CA LEU A 455 6.59 -8.55 7.76
C LEU A 455 6.48 -7.62 8.98
N TYR A 456 6.65 -8.17 10.17
CA TYR A 456 6.77 -7.38 11.40
C TYR A 456 8.06 -7.69 12.13
N GLY A 457 8.68 -6.67 12.70
CA GLY A 457 9.86 -6.79 13.56
C GLY A 457 9.49 -6.79 15.03
N SER A 458 10.20 -7.58 15.82
CA SER A 458 10.00 -7.70 17.27
C SER A 458 11.31 -7.77 18.02
N ASP A 459 11.35 -7.21 19.23
CA ASP A 459 12.55 -7.21 20.08
C ASP A 459 12.53 -8.43 21.00
N TYR A 460 13.65 -9.13 21.06
CA TYR A 460 13.88 -10.28 21.92
C TYR A 460 15.03 -10.02 22.88
N GLU A 461 14.91 -10.53 24.10
CA GLU A 461 15.99 -10.65 25.08
C GLU A 461 16.55 -12.07 25.01
N ILE A 462 17.86 -12.21 24.81
CA ILE A 462 18.56 -13.49 24.77
C ILE A 462 18.74 -13.99 26.20
N ILE A 463 18.18 -15.17 26.48
CA ILE A 463 18.35 -15.89 27.74
C ILE A 463 19.61 -16.75 27.67
N GLU A 464 19.80 -17.44 26.55
CA GLU A 464 20.89 -18.40 26.36
C GLU A 464 21.31 -18.47 24.90
N LYS A 465 22.62 -18.46 24.63
CA LYS A 465 23.20 -18.69 23.30
C LYS A 465 23.50 -20.18 23.17
N ILE A 466 22.83 -20.86 22.24
CA ILE A 466 22.93 -22.32 22.07
C ILE A 466 23.95 -22.66 20.98
N ALA A 467 23.86 -22.00 19.82
CA ALA A 467 24.78 -22.20 18.71
C ALA A 467 24.94 -20.94 17.84
N GLY A 468 26.08 -20.81 17.17
CA GLY A 468 26.40 -19.68 16.31
C GLY A 468 26.82 -18.42 17.08
N GLU A 469 27.49 -17.51 16.38
CA GLU A 469 27.85 -16.20 16.92
C GLU A 469 26.73 -15.21 16.65
N ILE A 470 26.18 -14.63 17.72
CA ILE A 470 25.17 -13.60 17.64
C ILE A 470 25.74 -12.27 18.11
N ASN A 471 25.55 -11.24 17.29
CA ASN A 471 25.83 -9.88 17.67
C ASN A 471 24.61 -9.36 18.43
N ASP A 472 24.70 -9.37 19.75
CA ASP A 472 23.66 -8.84 20.60
C ASP A 472 24.11 -7.54 21.25
N GLU A 473 23.36 -6.47 21.01
CA GLU A 473 23.54 -5.24 21.76
C GLU A 473 22.85 -5.42 23.11
N ASN A 474 23.65 -5.60 24.17
CA ASN A 474 23.17 -5.79 25.54
C ASN A 474 22.24 -7.00 25.70
N GLY A 475 22.51 -8.10 24.99
CA GLY A 475 21.68 -9.30 25.05
C GLY A 475 20.32 -9.15 24.35
N LYS A 476 20.14 -8.13 23.50
CA LYS A 476 18.90 -7.93 22.73
C LYS A 476 19.13 -8.07 21.24
N ILE A 477 18.11 -8.58 20.55
CA ILE A 477 18.08 -8.74 19.09
C ILE A 477 16.70 -8.37 18.55
N ALA A 478 16.65 -7.98 17.28
CA ALA A 478 15.39 -7.80 16.57
C ALA A 478 15.18 -8.93 15.57
N VAL A 479 13.99 -9.52 15.59
CA VAL A 479 13.61 -10.65 14.74
C VAL A 479 12.41 -10.24 13.89
N LEU A 480 12.54 -10.42 12.58
CA LEU A 480 11.50 -10.27 11.59
C LEU A 480 10.77 -11.60 11.38
N ASN A 481 9.45 -11.51 11.33
CA ASN A 481 8.54 -12.63 11.07
C ASN A 481 7.45 -12.22 10.07
N TRP A 482 6.74 -13.21 9.55
CA TRP A 482 5.51 -12.97 8.79
C TRP A 482 4.40 -12.45 9.71
N ALA A 483 3.84 -11.28 9.43
CA ALA A 483 2.56 -10.89 10.02
C ALA A 483 1.42 -11.65 9.32
N PHE A 484 1.37 -11.52 7.99
CA PHE A 484 0.44 -12.23 7.14
C PHE A 484 1.03 -12.46 5.76
N LYS A 485 0.55 -13.51 5.10
CA LYS A 485 0.88 -13.84 3.71
C LYS A 485 -0.40 -14.07 2.92
N ASN A 486 -0.54 -13.46 1.75
CA ASN A 486 -1.77 -13.46 0.94
C ASN A 486 -3.02 -13.08 1.77
N ARG A 487 -2.91 -12.06 2.62
CA ARG A 487 -3.93 -11.57 3.56
C ARG A 487 -4.43 -12.61 4.56
N LYS A 488 -3.65 -13.66 4.80
CA LYS A 488 -3.89 -14.67 5.85
C LYS A 488 -2.89 -14.47 6.98
N ILE A 489 -3.38 -14.25 8.19
CA ILE A 489 -2.56 -14.14 9.41
C ILE A 489 -1.66 -15.37 9.52
N ASN A 490 -0.37 -15.13 9.79
CA ASN A 490 0.59 -16.19 10.05
C ASN A 490 0.61 -16.51 11.56
N PRO A 491 0.85 -17.76 11.99
CA PRO A 491 0.92 -18.10 13.41
C PRO A 491 1.90 -17.25 14.24
N SER A 492 3.01 -16.77 13.64
CA SER A 492 3.95 -15.88 14.32
C SER A 492 3.33 -14.54 14.76
N ALA A 493 2.32 -14.05 14.02
CA ALA A 493 1.54 -12.87 14.38
C ALA A 493 0.77 -13.02 15.71
N GLU A 494 0.61 -14.23 16.24
CA GLU A 494 -0.09 -14.50 17.51
C GLU A 494 0.87 -14.73 18.69
N TYR A 495 2.19 -14.66 18.48
CA TYR A 495 3.15 -14.76 19.58
C TYR A 495 2.87 -13.71 20.67
N ALA A 496 2.67 -14.20 21.90
CA ALA A 496 2.42 -13.40 23.08
C ALA A 496 3.70 -12.78 23.64
N LEU A 497 3.60 -11.55 24.17
CA LEU A 497 4.68 -10.92 24.91
C LEU A 497 5.08 -11.81 26.11
N GLY A 498 6.39 -11.89 26.38
CA GLY A 498 6.95 -12.75 27.43
C GLY A 498 7.17 -14.21 27.00
N ARG A 499 6.74 -14.63 25.80
CA ARG A 499 7.03 -15.97 25.27
C ARG A 499 8.54 -16.22 25.24
N GLU A 500 8.96 -17.31 25.86
CA GLU A 500 10.31 -17.87 25.72
C GLU A 500 10.29 -18.99 24.69
N ALA A 501 11.24 -18.98 23.75
CA ALA A 501 11.39 -20.04 22.77
C ALA A 501 12.84 -20.21 22.34
N ILE A 502 13.19 -21.43 21.92
CA ILE A 502 14.39 -21.68 21.13
C ILE A 502 14.05 -21.35 19.68
N ILE A 503 14.74 -20.34 19.14
CA ILE A 503 14.57 -19.81 17.79
C ILE A 503 15.86 -20.00 17.00
N GLU A 504 15.72 -20.35 15.74
CA GLU A 504 16.81 -20.44 14.77
C GLU A 504 16.75 -19.22 13.86
N LEU A 505 17.89 -18.55 13.71
CA LEU A 505 18.01 -17.23 13.14
C LEU A 505 19.05 -17.20 12.03
N VAL A 506 18.75 -16.43 10.99
CA VAL A 506 19.72 -16.02 9.96
C VAL A 506 19.71 -14.50 9.82
N PRO A 507 20.82 -13.85 9.46
CA PRO A 507 20.82 -12.41 9.18
C PRO A 507 19.77 -12.05 8.11
N PHE A 508 18.94 -11.03 8.36
CA PHE A 508 17.86 -10.68 7.43
C PHE A 508 18.39 -10.17 6.08
N GLU A 509 19.62 -9.66 6.05
CA GLU A 509 20.36 -9.25 4.86
C GLU A 509 20.54 -10.39 3.84
N GLU A 510 20.46 -11.66 4.28
CA GLU A 510 20.49 -12.83 3.39
C GLU A 510 19.14 -13.07 2.69
N MET A 511 18.05 -12.55 3.24
CA MET A 511 16.68 -12.74 2.74
C MET A 511 16.32 -11.73 1.64
N LYS A 512 17.07 -11.75 0.53
CA LYS A 512 16.98 -10.76 -0.57
C LYS A 512 15.55 -10.49 -1.06
N GLU A 513 14.74 -11.54 -1.19
CA GLU A 513 13.36 -11.42 -1.68
C GLU A 513 12.40 -10.80 -0.66
N LEU A 514 12.66 -10.99 0.64
CA LEU A 514 11.81 -10.51 1.73
C LEU A 514 12.08 -9.05 2.09
N GLN A 515 13.31 -8.58 1.87
CA GLN A 515 13.74 -7.20 2.16
C GLN A 515 12.92 -6.13 1.43
N THR A 516 12.26 -6.51 0.32
CA THR A 516 11.45 -5.58 -0.48
C THR A 516 9.98 -5.49 -0.07
N LEU A 517 9.53 -6.40 0.80
CA LEU A 517 8.15 -6.45 1.26
C LEU A 517 7.84 -5.30 2.21
N GLU A 518 6.55 -5.01 2.36
CA GLU A 518 6.07 -4.10 3.40
C GLU A 518 6.53 -4.63 4.77
N GLN A 519 7.08 -3.72 5.58
CA GLN A 519 7.70 -4.02 6.86
C GLN A 519 7.19 -3.02 7.91
N ILE A 520 6.90 -3.52 9.11
CA ILE A 520 6.61 -2.68 10.28
C ILE A 520 7.52 -3.05 11.45
N TYR A 521 8.29 -2.08 11.94
CA TYR A 521 9.15 -2.27 13.09
C TYR A 521 9.25 -0.99 13.93
N ASP A 522 8.69 -1.03 15.14
CA ASP A 522 8.69 0.09 16.09
C ASP A 522 9.91 0.08 17.03
N GLY A 523 10.85 -0.84 16.87
CA GLY A 523 12.09 -0.88 17.64
C GLY A 523 13.25 -0.14 16.95
N ASP A 524 14.35 -0.05 17.67
CA ASP A 524 15.55 0.70 17.29
C ASP A 524 16.80 -0.19 17.24
N ILE A 525 16.64 -1.52 17.32
CA ILE A 525 17.75 -2.48 17.21
C ILE A 525 18.21 -2.54 15.75
N PHE A 526 19.53 -2.55 15.56
CA PHE A 526 20.20 -2.41 14.27
C PHE A 526 20.27 -3.72 13.48
N ASP A 527 20.69 -4.80 14.14
CA ASP A 527 20.87 -6.11 13.52
C ASP A 527 19.52 -6.85 13.51
N LEU A 528 18.93 -6.98 12.31
CA LEU A 528 17.68 -7.68 12.07
C LEU A 528 17.95 -9.13 11.67
N TYR A 529 17.26 -10.05 12.33
CA TYR A 529 17.34 -11.47 12.06
C TYR A 529 16.02 -12.01 11.52
N TRP A 530 16.07 -13.09 10.75
CA TRP A 530 14.92 -13.83 10.27
C TRP A 530 14.78 -15.14 11.05
N GLU A 531 13.59 -15.40 11.63
CA GLU A 531 13.31 -16.70 12.25
C GLU A 531 13.04 -17.76 11.18
N LEU A 532 13.86 -18.81 11.14
CA LEU A 532 13.61 -19.96 10.29
C LEU A 532 12.42 -20.76 10.84
N PRO A 533 11.40 -21.08 10.00
CA PRO A 533 10.29 -21.90 10.44
C PRO A 533 10.79 -23.31 10.80
N LYS A 534 10.42 -23.81 11.98
CA LYS A 534 10.63 -25.23 12.31
C LYS A 534 9.88 -26.06 11.27
N ASN A 535 10.57 -26.99 10.59
CA ASN A 535 9.99 -27.90 9.60
C ASN A 535 8.62 -28.41 10.09
N SER A 536 7.54 -27.87 9.50
CA SER A 536 6.19 -28.38 9.69
C SER A 536 5.82 -29.12 8.41
N ASP A 537 6.33 -30.34 8.28
CA ASP A 537 5.66 -31.36 7.47
C ASP A 537 4.31 -31.63 8.13
N GLU A 538 3.26 -30.91 7.69
CA GLU A 538 1.85 -31.35 7.79
C GLU A 538 0.88 -30.29 7.24
N LYS A 539 0.27 -30.56 6.08
CA LYS A 539 -1.20 -30.66 5.85
C LYS A 539 -1.62 -30.41 4.39
N PRO A 540 -1.67 -31.45 3.55
CA PRO A 540 -2.39 -31.41 2.28
C PRO A 540 -3.91 -31.62 2.42
N GLU A 541 -4.40 -32.22 3.51
CA GLU A 541 -5.80 -32.70 3.57
C GLU A 541 -6.86 -31.63 3.87
N ILE A 542 -6.52 -30.52 4.54
CA ILE A 542 -7.50 -29.46 4.86
C ILE A 542 -7.87 -28.61 3.63
N ASN A 543 -7.02 -28.58 2.60
CA ASN A 543 -7.23 -27.71 1.44
C ASN A 543 -8.25 -28.28 0.43
N GLN A 544 -8.41 -29.60 0.33
CA GLN A 544 -9.37 -30.21 -0.61
C GLN A 544 -10.82 -30.15 -0.10
N ILE A 545 -11.04 -30.25 1.22
CA ILE A 545 -12.37 -30.16 1.84
C ILE A 545 -12.90 -28.71 1.78
N ASN A 546 -12.04 -27.73 2.03
CA ASN A 546 -12.40 -26.31 1.91
C ASN A 546 -12.73 -25.89 0.47
N ALA A 547 -12.07 -26.46 -0.54
CA ALA A 547 -12.32 -26.16 -1.94
C ALA A 547 -13.70 -26.67 -2.42
N ARG A 548 -14.13 -27.86 -1.98
CA ARG A 548 -15.47 -28.41 -2.30
C ARG A 548 -16.60 -27.60 -1.64
N ASN A 549 -16.41 -27.18 -0.39
CA ASN A 549 -17.40 -26.39 0.36
C ASN A 549 -17.52 -24.95 -0.17
N ALA A 550 -16.41 -24.35 -0.65
CA ALA A 550 -16.43 -23.06 -1.32
C ALA A 550 -17.26 -23.08 -2.61
N GLY A 551 -17.20 -24.18 -3.39
CA GLY A 551 -17.96 -24.32 -4.64
C GLY A 551 -19.48 -24.36 -4.45
N PHE A 552 -19.98 -24.99 -3.38
CA PHE A 552 -21.41 -25.04 -3.07
C PHE A 552 -21.93 -23.70 -2.50
N ARG A 553 -21.14 -23.06 -1.63
CA ARG A 553 -21.42 -21.71 -1.08
C ARG A 553 -21.43 -20.64 -2.17
N HIS A 554 -20.54 -20.76 -3.16
CA HIS A 554 -20.51 -19.87 -4.32
C HIS A 554 -21.79 -19.96 -5.15
N LYS A 555 -22.37 -21.15 -5.35
CA LYS A 555 -23.61 -21.33 -6.15
C LYS A 555 -24.83 -20.68 -5.48
N ILE A 556 -25.01 -20.84 -4.18
CA ILE A 556 -26.11 -20.21 -3.43
C ILE A 556 -25.94 -18.68 -3.38
N ALA A 557 -24.70 -18.20 -3.22
CA ALA A 557 -24.39 -16.77 -3.28
C ALA A 557 -24.65 -16.18 -4.67
N LEU A 558 -24.29 -16.89 -5.74
CA LEU A 558 -24.50 -16.43 -7.12
C LEU A 558 -25.98 -16.25 -7.44
N ILE A 559 -26.85 -17.14 -6.97
CA ILE A 559 -28.30 -17.07 -7.23
C ILE A 559 -28.93 -15.88 -6.50
N THR A 560 -28.62 -15.68 -5.23
CA THR A 560 -29.21 -14.60 -4.40
C THR A 560 -28.68 -13.21 -4.78
N SER A 561 -27.37 -13.08 -5.02
CA SER A 561 -26.77 -11.83 -5.48
C SER A 561 -27.00 -11.54 -6.97
N GLY A 562 -27.21 -12.57 -7.80
CA GLY A 562 -27.60 -12.43 -9.20
C GLY A 562 -28.97 -11.76 -9.35
N VAL A 563 -29.97 -12.17 -8.54
CA VAL A 563 -31.28 -11.51 -8.49
C VAL A 563 -31.14 -10.03 -8.06
N PHE A 564 -30.30 -9.75 -7.06
CA PHE A 564 -30.04 -8.39 -6.60
C PHE A 564 -29.34 -7.52 -7.65
N SER A 565 -28.37 -8.08 -8.37
CA SER A 565 -27.64 -7.42 -9.44
C SER A 565 -28.52 -7.12 -10.65
N ILE A 566 -29.44 -8.03 -10.98
CA ILE A 566 -30.45 -7.81 -12.01
C ILE A 566 -31.35 -6.62 -11.64
N ILE A 567 -31.73 -6.48 -10.37
CA ILE A 567 -32.54 -5.35 -9.89
C ILE A 567 -31.77 -4.03 -10.00
N ILE A 568 -30.49 -3.98 -9.61
CA ILE A 568 -29.65 -2.78 -9.78
C ILE A 568 -29.43 -2.47 -11.27
N PHE A 569 -29.13 -3.48 -12.09
CA PHE A 569 -28.91 -3.31 -13.52
C PHE A 569 -30.17 -2.80 -14.24
N LEU A 570 -31.34 -3.35 -13.91
CA LEU A 570 -32.62 -2.86 -14.44
C LEU A 570 -32.91 -1.44 -13.93
N GLY A 571 -32.72 -1.16 -12.64
CA GLY A 571 -32.93 0.17 -12.05
C GLY A 571 -32.02 1.25 -12.64
N THR A 572 -30.75 0.94 -12.90
CA THR A 572 -29.78 1.87 -13.52
C THR A 572 -30.08 2.14 -15.00
N ARG A 573 -30.72 1.21 -15.70
CA ARG A 573 -31.16 1.39 -17.10
C ARG A 573 -32.36 2.33 -17.26
N PHE A 574 -33.10 2.58 -16.17
CA PHE A 574 -34.20 3.56 -16.11
C PHE A 574 -33.77 4.95 -15.63
N ILE A 575 -32.47 5.21 -15.43
CA ILE A 575 -31.97 6.57 -15.20
C ILE A 575 -32.07 7.32 -16.54
N PRO A 576 -32.93 8.34 -16.66
CA PRO A 576 -33.05 9.09 -17.91
C PRO A 576 -31.71 9.76 -18.20
N LYS A 577 -31.26 9.68 -19.46
CA LYS A 577 -30.12 10.49 -19.93
C LYS A 577 -30.52 11.96 -19.76
N HIS A 578 -29.85 12.67 -18.86
CA HIS A 578 -29.89 14.12 -18.88
C HIS A 578 -29.13 14.58 -20.13
N ASN A 579 -29.89 14.96 -21.16
CA ASN A 579 -29.36 15.84 -22.19
C ASN A 579 -29.18 17.22 -21.55
N PHE A 580 -27.93 17.67 -21.49
CA PHE A 580 -27.66 19.11 -21.42
C PHE A 580 -27.85 19.71 -22.81
#